data_AF-A0A4Q6B5H6-F1
#
_entry.id   AF-A0A4Q6B5H6-F1
#
_cell.length_a   1.000
_cell.length_b   1.000
_cell.length_c   1.000
_cell.angle_alpha   90.00
_cell.angle_beta   90.00
_cell.angle_gamma   90.00
#
_symmetry.space_group_name_H-M   'P 1'
#
loop_
_entity.id
_entity.type
_entity.pdbx_description
1 polymer ?
#
loop_
_entity_poly.entity_id
_entity_poly.type
_entity_poly.pdbx_seq_one_letter_code
_entity_poly.pdbx_strand_id
1 'polypeptide(L)'
;MPVKKPSKKKVAKKKTSKSLSAKGVKDPEGGLTAKGRAYFKKKEGAHLKPGVKGKADTPEKMKRKGSFLRRHYANLAGPLKKENGEPTRLALAAHAWGEKVPKTLAEAKKLADKGSKLLERYERSKAKKKAPVKKITTTKKKSKSTVKKVTKKKKKKKTKATR
;
A
#
# COMPACT_ATOMS: atom_id res chain seq x y z
N MET A 1 -8.53 21.89 -61.14
CA MET A 1 -8.12 20.66 -60.42
C MET A 1 -9.27 20.20 -59.53
N PRO A 2 -10.03 19.14 -59.86
CA PRO A 2 -11.17 18.71 -59.04
C PRO A 2 -10.69 18.05 -57.75
N VAL A 3 -11.07 18.61 -56.60
CA VAL A 3 -10.71 18.11 -55.26
C VAL A 3 -11.58 16.90 -54.92
N LYS A 4 -10.95 15.72 -54.85
CA LYS A 4 -11.60 14.44 -54.57
C LYS A 4 -12.04 14.38 -53.10
N LYS A 5 -13.36 14.31 -52.83
CA LYS A 5 -13.92 14.16 -51.47
C LYS A 5 -13.51 12.80 -50.85
N PRO A 6 -13.11 12.74 -49.56
CA PRO A 6 -12.77 11.48 -48.91
C PRO A 6 -14.04 10.67 -48.59
N SER A 7 -14.07 9.42 -49.05
CA SER A 7 -15.12 8.45 -48.78
C SER A 7 -15.12 8.01 -47.30
N LYS A 8 -16.30 8.09 -46.66
CA LYS A 8 -16.53 7.62 -45.28
C LYS A 8 -16.41 6.09 -45.22
N LYS A 9 -15.28 5.55 -44.75
CA LYS A 9 -15.15 4.12 -44.39
C LYS A 9 -16.07 3.80 -43.21
N LYS A 10 -17.05 2.89 -43.41
CA LYS A 10 -17.84 2.28 -42.32
C LYS A 10 -16.91 1.43 -41.46
N VAL A 11 -16.64 1.88 -40.23
CA VAL A 11 -15.86 1.11 -39.25
C VAL A 11 -16.76 -0.01 -38.71
N ALA A 12 -16.38 -1.26 -38.97
CA ALA A 12 -17.08 -2.43 -38.45
C ALA A 12 -17.13 -2.39 -36.90
N LYS A 13 -18.34 -2.46 -36.31
CA LYS A 13 -18.54 -2.57 -34.86
C LYS A 13 -17.91 -3.87 -34.34
N LYS A 14 -16.72 -3.77 -33.74
CA LYS A 14 -16.02 -4.88 -33.05
C LYS A 14 -16.89 -5.35 -31.88
N LYS A 15 -17.24 -6.65 -31.84
CA LYS A 15 -18.00 -7.27 -30.74
C LYS A 15 -17.31 -6.93 -29.41
N THR A 16 -17.99 -6.21 -28.53
CA THR A 16 -17.45 -5.77 -27.24
C THR A 16 -17.24 -6.98 -26.34
N SER A 17 -15.98 -7.30 -26.04
CA SER A 17 -15.65 -8.35 -25.08
C SER A 17 -16.23 -7.94 -23.72
N LYS A 18 -17.17 -8.73 -23.19
CA LYS A 18 -17.82 -8.45 -21.90
C LYS A 18 -16.75 -8.18 -20.85
N SER A 19 -16.82 -7.00 -20.23
CA SER A 19 -15.79 -6.49 -19.35
C SER A 19 -15.52 -7.44 -18.18
N LEU A 20 -14.28 -7.48 -17.68
CA LEU A 20 -13.91 -8.32 -16.53
C LEU A 20 -14.74 -8.02 -15.27
N SER A 21 -15.26 -6.79 -15.15
CA SER A 21 -16.22 -6.43 -14.09
C SER A 21 -17.56 -7.14 -14.27
N ALA A 22 -18.11 -7.18 -15.48
CA ALA A 22 -19.36 -7.92 -15.77
C ALA A 22 -19.23 -9.44 -15.57
N LYS A 23 -18.00 -9.97 -15.55
CA LYS A 23 -17.70 -11.39 -15.29
C LYS A 23 -17.49 -11.71 -13.80
N GLY A 24 -17.67 -10.74 -12.89
CA GLY A 24 -17.49 -10.93 -11.45
C GLY A 24 -16.03 -11.20 -11.01
N VAL A 25 -15.05 -10.91 -11.87
CA VAL A 25 -13.61 -11.09 -11.59
C VAL A 25 -13.10 -10.02 -10.63
N LYS A 26 -13.65 -8.81 -10.73
CA LYS A 26 -13.30 -7.64 -9.92
C LYS A 26 -14.32 -7.48 -8.79
N ASP A 27 -13.83 -7.28 -7.58
CA ASP A 27 -14.66 -7.02 -6.39
C ASP A 27 -15.01 -5.52 -6.31
N PRO A 28 -16.27 -5.11 -6.12
CA PRO A 28 -16.63 -3.70 -5.96
C PRO A 28 -15.86 -3.00 -4.84
N GLU A 29 -15.57 -3.68 -3.72
CA GLU A 29 -14.84 -3.10 -2.58
C GLU A 29 -13.33 -2.98 -2.80
N GLY A 30 -12.83 -3.51 -3.93
CA GLY A 30 -11.41 -3.47 -4.31
C GLY A 30 -10.78 -4.84 -4.51
N GLY A 31 -9.73 -4.90 -5.33
CA GLY A 31 -9.00 -6.16 -5.56
C GLY A 31 -9.74 -7.20 -6.43
N LEU A 32 -9.37 -8.47 -6.26
CA LEU A 32 -9.86 -9.62 -7.04
C LEU A 32 -10.72 -10.54 -6.16
N THR A 33 -11.88 -10.94 -6.69
CA THR A 33 -12.74 -11.95 -6.06
C THR A 33 -12.08 -13.34 -6.11
N ALA A 34 -12.63 -14.31 -5.37
CA ALA A 34 -12.18 -15.70 -5.47
C ALA A 34 -12.32 -16.24 -6.92
N LYS A 35 -13.45 -15.95 -7.57
CA LYS A 35 -13.70 -16.25 -8.99
C LYS A 35 -12.66 -15.58 -9.88
N GLY A 36 -12.31 -14.32 -9.59
CA GLY A 36 -11.28 -13.60 -10.33
C GLY A 36 -9.91 -14.24 -10.24
N ARG A 37 -9.48 -14.67 -9.04
CA ARG A 37 -8.22 -15.39 -8.87
C ARG A 37 -8.23 -16.75 -9.60
N ALA A 38 -9.35 -17.48 -9.55
CA ALA A 38 -9.51 -18.72 -10.30
C ALA A 38 -9.46 -18.50 -11.82
N TYR A 39 -10.04 -17.41 -12.31
CA TYR A 39 -9.98 -17.02 -13.72
C TYR A 39 -8.52 -16.79 -14.17
N PHE A 40 -7.74 -16.02 -13.41
CA PHE A 40 -6.32 -15.80 -13.73
C PHE A 40 -5.47 -17.06 -13.58
N LYS A 41 -5.79 -17.95 -12.62
CA LYS A 41 -5.15 -19.27 -12.53
C LYS A 41 -5.40 -20.10 -13.80
N LYS A 42 -6.63 -20.13 -14.31
CA LYS A 42 -6.97 -20.88 -15.53
C LYS A 42 -6.37 -20.26 -16.79
N LYS A 43 -6.39 -18.93 -16.88
CA LYS A 43 -5.97 -18.20 -18.08
C LYS A 43 -4.46 -18.06 -18.21
N GLU A 44 -3.78 -17.76 -17.12
CA GLU A 44 -2.37 -17.35 -17.10
C GLU A 44 -1.50 -18.29 -16.23
N GLY A 45 -2.09 -19.30 -15.59
CA GLY A 45 -1.38 -20.16 -14.63
C GLY A 45 -1.04 -19.45 -13.31
N ALA A 46 -1.53 -18.22 -13.09
CA ALA A 46 -1.13 -17.41 -11.95
C ALA A 46 -1.79 -17.88 -10.64
N HIS A 47 -0.97 -18.31 -9.68
CA HIS A 47 -1.41 -18.65 -8.32
C HIS A 47 -1.52 -17.41 -7.42
N LEU A 48 -2.41 -16.49 -7.80
CA LEU A 48 -2.60 -15.23 -7.08
C LEU A 48 -3.11 -15.48 -5.66
N LYS A 49 -2.38 -14.94 -4.67
CA LYS A 49 -2.79 -14.94 -3.26
C LYS A 49 -3.72 -13.74 -2.97
N PRO A 50 -4.66 -13.87 -2.02
CA PRO A 50 -5.48 -12.73 -1.58
C PRO A 50 -4.63 -11.65 -0.89
N GLY A 51 -5.17 -10.43 -0.83
CA GLY A 51 -4.57 -9.31 -0.10
C GLY A 51 -4.44 -9.62 1.40
N VAL A 52 -3.45 -9.01 2.06
CA VAL A 52 -3.18 -9.25 3.48
C VAL A 52 -4.08 -8.35 4.34
N LYS A 53 -5.30 -8.81 4.64
CA LYS A 53 -6.35 -8.02 5.33
C LYS A 53 -6.12 -7.77 6.84
N GLY A 54 -5.02 -8.23 7.43
CA GLY A 54 -4.75 -8.13 8.87
C GLY A 54 -3.38 -7.58 9.22
N LYS A 55 -2.96 -7.84 10.47
CA LYS A 55 -1.61 -7.56 10.95
C LYS A 55 -0.59 -8.37 10.13
N ALA A 56 0.53 -7.72 9.83
CA ALA A 56 1.62 -8.33 9.07
C ALA A 56 2.63 -8.96 10.02
N ASP A 57 2.23 -10.03 10.71
CA ASP A 57 3.04 -10.61 11.79
C ASP A 57 4.14 -11.55 11.27
N THR A 58 3.91 -12.19 10.12
CA THR A 58 4.90 -13.06 9.48
C THR A 58 5.79 -12.26 8.51
N PRO A 59 7.09 -12.60 8.34
CA PRO A 59 7.97 -11.95 7.38
C PRO A 59 7.41 -11.91 5.94
N GLU A 60 6.72 -12.96 5.50
CA GLU A 60 6.11 -13.00 4.16
C GLU A 60 4.96 -11.96 4.03
N LYS A 61 4.07 -11.88 5.02
CA LYS A 61 3.02 -10.87 5.08
C LYS A 61 3.60 -9.44 5.08
N MET A 62 4.68 -9.21 5.83
CA MET A 62 5.38 -7.91 5.85
C MET A 62 5.89 -7.53 4.46
N LYS A 63 6.62 -8.45 3.81
CA LYS A 63 7.15 -8.25 2.46
C LYS A 63 6.03 -7.94 1.46
N ARG A 64 4.99 -8.78 1.43
CA ARG A 64 3.88 -8.66 0.47
C ARG A 64 3.12 -7.36 0.65
N LYS A 65 2.71 -7.05 1.88
CA LYS A 65 1.94 -5.84 2.20
C LYS A 65 2.79 -4.58 2.02
N GLY A 66 4.03 -4.60 2.50
CA GLY A 66 4.96 -3.48 2.36
C GLY A 66 5.27 -3.15 0.90
N SER A 67 5.54 -4.17 0.09
CA SER A 67 5.82 -4.00 -1.35
C SER A 67 4.61 -3.47 -2.10
N PHE A 68 3.42 -4.00 -1.83
CA PHE A 68 2.17 -3.52 -2.44
C PHE A 68 1.94 -2.04 -2.13
N LEU A 69 2.01 -1.65 -0.86
CA LEU A 69 1.75 -0.28 -0.45
C LEU A 69 2.74 0.71 -1.07
N ARG A 70 4.03 0.34 -1.10
CA ARG A 70 5.06 1.22 -1.68
C ARG A 70 4.89 1.37 -3.19
N ARG A 71 4.58 0.29 -3.91
CA ARG A 71 4.37 0.35 -5.36
C ARG A 71 3.16 1.21 -5.75
N HIS A 72 2.07 1.11 -5.00
CA HIS A 72 0.82 1.76 -5.39
C HIS A 72 0.62 3.17 -4.83
N TYR A 73 1.25 3.50 -3.69
CA TYR A 73 0.97 4.77 -2.99
C TYR A 73 2.18 5.69 -2.80
N ALA A 74 3.42 5.25 -3.10
CA ALA A 74 4.58 6.13 -2.96
C ALA A 74 4.60 7.21 -4.05
N ASN A 75 4.34 6.81 -5.30
CA ASN A 75 4.34 7.67 -6.46
C ASN A 75 2.96 7.60 -7.12
N LEU A 76 2.03 8.43 -6.65
CA LEU A 76 0.68 8.47 -7.21
C LEU A 76 0.68 9.22 -8.55
N ALA A 77 0.16 8.56 -9.59
CA ALA A 77 0.02 9.16 -10.91
C ALA A 77 -1.23 10.05 -11.06
N GLY A 78 -2.14 10.07 -10.08
CA GLY A 78 -3.40 10.82 -10.20
C GLY A 78 -4.21 10.89 -8.90
N PRO A 79 -5.40 11.51 -8.96
CA PRO A 79 -6.26 11.70 -7.80
C PRO A 79 -6.82 10.37 -7.28
N LEU A 80 -7.05 10.31 -5.97
CA LEU A 80 -7.62 9.13 -5.29
C LEU A 80 -9.14 9.15 -5.18
N LYS A 81 -9.76 10.26 -5.59
CA LYS A 81 -11.20 10.39 -5.75
C LYS A 81 -11.51 10.70 -7.21
N LYS A 82 -12.66 10.21 -7.65
CA LYS A 82 -13.27 10.60 -8.91
C LYS A 82 -13.95 11.96 -8.75
N GLU A 83 -14.40 12.53 -9.86
CA GLU A 83 -15.15 13.79 -9.91
C GLU A 83 -16.45 13.74 -9.09
N ASN A 84 -17.11 12.58 -9.05
CA ASN A 84 -18.31 12.34 -8.22
C ASN A 84 -18.02 12.15 -6.72
N GLY A 85 -16.76 12.32 -6.28
CA GLY A 85 -16.35 12.17 -4.88
C GLY A 85 -16.11 10.73 -4.40
N GLU A 86 -16.42 9.73 -5.22
CA GLU A 86 -16.19 8.32 -4.90
C GLU A 86 -14.70 7.98 -4.91
N PRO A 87 -14.25 7.03 -4.07
CA PRO A 87 -12.88 6.53 -4.12
C PRO A 87 -12.59 5.85 -5.46
N THR A 88 -11.39 6.09 -6.00
CA THR A 88 -10.95 5.41 -7.21
C THR A 88 -10.69 3.92 -6.96
N ARG A 89 -10.58 3.15 -8.04
CA ARG A 89 -10.20 1.74 -7.98
C ARG A 89 -8.89 1.52 -7.22
N LEU A 90 -7.94 2.46 -7.37
CA LEU A 90 -6.67 2.46 -6.67
C LEU A 90 -6.89 2.64 -5.15
N ALA A 91 -7.71 3.61 -4.74
CA ALA A 91 -8.01 3.82 -3.33
C ALA A 91 -8.72 2.59 -2.70
N LEU A 92 -9.66 1.98 -3.40
CA LEU A 92 -10.32 0.74 -2.97
C LEU A 92 -9.35 -0.45 -2.87
N ALA A 93 -8.25 -0.44 -3.63
CA ALA A 93 -7.24 -1.48 -3.50
C ALA A 93 -6.56 -1.47 -2.12
N ALA A 94 -6.49 -0.34 -1.40
CA ALA A 94 -6.02 -0.31 -0.01
C ALA A 94 -6.94 -1.13 0.90
N HIS A 95 -8.26 -1.00 0.72
CA HIS A 95 -9.26 -1.74 1.48
C HIS A 95 -9.12 -3.25 1.29
N ALA A 96 -8.90 -3.70 0.05
CA ALA A 96 -8.66 -5.11 -0.25
C ALA A 96 -7.41 -5.69 0.47
N TRP A 97 -6.48 -4.83 0.89
CA TRP A 97 -5.28 -5.16 1.66
C TRP A 97 -5.39 -4.81 3.15
N GLY A 98 -6.60 -4.61 3.66
CA GLY A 98 -6.88 -4.33 5.07
C GLY A 98 -6.30 -3.01 5.55
N GLU A 99 -6.16 -2.03 4.66
CA GLU A 99 -5.85 -0.65 5.01
C GLU A 99 -7.06 0.24 4.77
N LYS A 100 -7.09 1.41 5.42
CA LYS A 100 -8.14 2.40 5.19
C LYS A 100 -8.04 2.94 3.76
N VAL A 101 -9.19 3.19 3.13
CA VAL A 101 -9.26 3.81 1.79
C VAL A 101 -8.71 5.22 1.88
N PRO A 102 -7.57 5.54 1.21
CA PRO A 102 -7.00 6.88 1.26
C PRO A 102 -7.84 7.84 0.41
N LYS A 103 -8.23 8.96 1.00
CA LYS A 103 -9.01 10.02 0.38
C LYS A 103 -8.13 11.17 -0.14
N THR A 104 -6.94 11.32 0.43
CA THR A 104 -6.00 12.41 0.13
C THR A 104 -4.61 11.88 -0.20
N LEU A 105 -3.80 12.68 -0.89
CA LEU A 105 -2.40 12.35 -1.19
C LEU A 105 -1.58 12.16 0.10
N ALA A 106 -1.89 12.92 1.16
CA ALA A 106 -1.23 12.79 2.45
C ALA A 106 -1.51 11.44 3.11
N GLU A 107 -2.76 10.95 3.06
CA GLU A 107 -3.12 9.62 3.56
C GLU A 107 -2.43 8.52 2.76
N ALA A 108 -2.30 8.68 1.45
CA ALA A 108 -1.58 7.75 0.61
C ALA A 108 -0.08 7.68 0.94
N LYS A 109 0.56 8.84 1.17
CA LYS A 109 1.95 8.91 1.63
C LYS A 109 2.13 8.16 2.96
N LYS A 110 1.20 8.34 3.92
CA LYS A 110 1.21 7.57 5.18
C LYS A 110 1.13 6.06 4.96
N LEU A 111 0.35 5.60 3.98
CA LEU A 111 0.31 4.18 3.60
C LEU A 111 1.64 3.71 2.99
N ALA A 112 2.25 4.53 2.14
CA ALA A 112 3.57 4.24 1.57
C ALA A 112 4.64 4.15 2.67
N ASP A 113 4.63 5.06 3.65
CA ASP A 113 5.53 5.06 4.80
C ASP A 113 5.33 3.82 5.68
N LYS A 114 4.08 3.42 5.90
CA LYS A 114 3.76 2.15 6.55
C LYS A 114 4.35 0.98 5.77
N GLY A 115 4.27 1.02 4.44
CA GLY A 115 4.89 0.04 3.55
C GLY A 115 6.41 -0.03 3.73
N SER A 116 7.09 1.11 3.75
CA SER A 116 8.53 1.21 4.00
C SER A 116 8.92 0.60 5.35
N LYS A 117 8.19 0.93 6.42
CA LYS A 117 8.42 0.37 7.76
C LYS A 117 8.26 -1.15 7.81
N LEU A 118 7.31 -1.70 7.07
CA LEU A 118 7.13 -3.16 6.97
C LEU A 118 8.29 -3.83 6.25
N LEU A 119 8.78 -3.22 5.17
CA LEU A 119 9.93 -3.74 4.42
C LEU A 119 11.21 -3.69 5.25
N GLU A 120 11.44 -2.61 5.99
CA GLU A 120 12.58 -2.48 6.88
C GLU A 120 12.56 -3.56 7.98
N ARG A 121 11.39 -3.80 8.61
CA ARG A 121 11.22 -4.91 9.58
C ARG A 121 11.47 -6.27 8.94
N TYR A 122 11.00 -6.47 7.71
CA TYR A 122 11.25 -7.68 6.95
C TYR A 122 12.75 -7.90 6.71
N GLU A 123 13.48 -6.88 6.28
CA GLU A 123 14.93 -6.93 6.06
C GLU A 123 15.69 -7.26 7.34
N ARG A 124 15.34 -6.61 8.46
CA ARG A 124 15.90 -6.95 9.78
C ARG A 124 15.63 -8.41 10.16
N SER A 125 14.41 -8.91 9.92
CA SER A 125 14.05 -10.30 10.19
C SER A 125 14.80 -11.29 9.30
N LYS A 126 15.06 -10.91 8.04
CA LYS A 126 15.85 -11.69 7.08
C LYS A 126 17.32 -11.73 7.48
N ALA A 127 17.89 -10.60 7.89
CA ALA A 127 19.25 -10.51 8.40
C ALA A 127 19.44 -11.37 9.65
N LYS A 128 18.49 -11.33 10.60
CA LYS A 128 18.51 -12.17 11.80
C LYS A 128 18.46 -13.67 11.48
N LYS A 129 17.71 -14.09 10.45
CA LYS A 129 17.70 -15.48 9.98
C LYS A 129 18.99 -15.91 9.28
N LYS A 130 19.70 -14.98 8.65
CA LYS A 130 20.95 -15.25 7.91
C LYS A 130 22.20 -15.20 8.78
N ALA A 131 22.17 -14.48 9.89
CA ALA A 131 23.29 -14.44 10.83
C ALA A 131 23.39 -15.79 11.57
N PRO A 132 24.56 -16.45 11.60
CA PRO A 132 24.76 -17.61 12.45
C PRO A 132 24.58 -17.19 13.91
N VAL A 133 23.88 -18.02 14.68
CA VAL A 133 23.62 -17.78 16.11
C VAL A 133 24.95 -17.80 16.85
N LYS A 134 25.64 -16.66 16.98
CA LYS A 134 26.67 -16.51 18.00
C LYS A 134 25.96 -16.63 19.34
N LYS A 135 26.22 -17.72 20.08
CA LYS A 135 25.74 -17.94 21.45
C LYS A 135 26.05 -16.68 22.26
N ILE A 136 25.02 -15.94 22.64
CA ILE A 136 25.17 -14.79 23.54
C ILE A 136 25.29 -15.38 24.94
N THR A 137 26.53 -15.51 25.43
CA THR A 137 26.78 -15.61 26.86
C THR A 137 26.22 -14.35 27.52
N THR A 138 25.31 -14.55 28.47
CA THR A 138 24.68 -13.50 29.26
C THR A 138 25.72 -12.74 30.07
N THR A 139 26.15 -11.57 29.60
CA THR A 139 26.73 -10.53 30.47
C THR A 139 25.72 -9.40 30.62
N LYS A 140 25.01 -9.47 31.74
CA LYS A 140 24.06 -8.49 32.27
C LYS A 140 24.80 -7.17 32.55
N LYS A 141 24.92 -6.28 31.57
CA LYS A 141 25.36 -4.90 31.81
C LYS A 141 24.14 -4.03 32.14
N LYS A 142 23.91 -3.81 33.45
CA LYS A 142 23.00 -2.80 34.00
C LYS A 142 23.32 -1.44 33.37
N SER A 143 22.40 -0.85 32.61
CA SER A 143 22.35 0.60 32.41
C SER A 143 21.14 1.15 33.18
N LYS A 144 21.37 1.44 34.47
CA LYS A 144 20.55 2.39 35.21
C LYS A 144 20.80 3.80 34.62
N SER A 145 19.79 4.66 34.76
CA SER A 145 19.77 6.12 34.57
C SER A 145 19.89 6.66 33.15
N THR A 146 18.76 7.06 32.55
CA THR A 146 18.47 8.47 32.16
C THR A 146 16.95 8.63 31.98
N VAL A 147 16.20 8.34 33.04
CA VAL A 147 14.85 8.89 33.23
C VAL A 147 15.04 10.05 34.20
N LYS A 148 14.79 11.29 33.75
CA LYS A 148 14.77 12.60 34.47
C LYS A 148 15.70 13.67 33.87
N LYS A 149 15.42 14.15 32.65
CA LYS A 149 15.88 15.50 32.24
C LYS A 149 15.05 16.14 31.11
N VAL A 150 13.72 16.10 31.19
CA VAL A 150 12.86 16.90 30.27
C VAL A 150 11.87 17.83 31.01
N THR A 151 11.67 17.67 32.32
CA THR A 151 10.69 18.48 33.06
C THR A 151 11.18 19.84 33.56
N LYS A 152 12.42 20.27 33.28
CA LYS A 152 12.98 21.55 33.79
C LYS A 152 13.29 22.61 32.72
N LYS A 153 12.59 22.62 31.58
CA LYS A 153 12.68 23.72 30.57
C LYS A 153 11.36 24.45 30.30
N LYS A 154 10.34 24.29 31.17
CA LYS A 154 9.05 25.01 31.09
C LYS A 154 8.78 25.96 32.27
N LYS A 155 9.75 26.19 33.16
CA LYS A 155 9.59 27.06 34.35
C LYS A 155 10.60 28.22 34.43
N LYS A 156 11.17 28.66 33.30
CA LYS A 156 12.11 29.81 33.23
C LYS A 156 11.76 30.83 32.14
N LYS A 157 10.48 30.88 31.72
CA LYS A 157 9.95 31.85 30.74
C LYS A 157 8.71 32.60 31.26
N LYS A 158 8.58 32.75 32.59
CA LYS A 158 7.46 33.43 33.26
C LYS A 158 7.87 34.47 34.32
N THR A 159 9.12 34.94 34.31
CA THR A 159 9.59 35.97 35.27
C THR A 159 10.47 37.04 34.62
N LYS A 160 10.16 37.45 33.38
CA LYS A 160 10.81 38.60 32.75
C LYS A 160 9.81 39.43 31.94
N ALA A 161 8.72 39.80 32.60
CA ALA A 161 7.71 40.75 32.12
C ALA A 161 6.96 41.30 33.34
N THR A 162 7.66 42.13 34.13
CA THR A 162 7.12 43.13 35.07
C THR A 162 8.33 43.75 35.76
N ARG A 163 8.93 44.74 35.11
CA ARG A 163 9.37 45.99 35.71
C ARG A 163 9.71 46.96 34.59
#